data_AF-A0A2A5AGB3-F1
#
_entry.id   AF-A0A2A5AGB3-F1
#
_cell.length_a   1.000
_cell.length_b   1.000
_cell.length_c   1.000
_cell.angle_alpha   90.00
_cell.angle_beta   90.00
_cell.angle_gamma   90.00
#
_symmetry.space_group_name_H-M   'P 1'
#
loop_
_entity.id
_entity.type
_entity.pdbx_description
1 polymer ?
#
loop_
_entity_poly.entity_id
_entity_poly.type
_entity_poly.pdbx_seq_one_letter_code
_entity_poly.pdbx_strand_id
1 'polypeptide(L)'
;MTQNSMPPAATRRVSELREGEQIATLELVNRAEIDGQVATAHAYPRDPVKAEEQMTAMVVATPEVAGECYYSLPRKSRDGSNQTITGPGVRLAEIMAQTWGNIRIACRPPVIGAREVMVEYAAHDLQSNYATTGSVTMGIVTSNGSRYGDDMIRMTCMATTAKARRNAIFAVVPGTMVRRLCDSAIVKATGGDSPLEERVTNAMKHFRAMRISDDRILAAVGRSKIGDLNNDNLAALRGLATAIQDKHTTIDESFPPVDEDKPKGTQAVKEKLKVKSGKGVAKKDAKPKAETQPGKGAKGGDAGSSKLSDGDIDAAMSNSTERDDDGQPEGK
;
A
#
# COMPACT_ATOMS: atom_id res chain seq x y z
N MET A 1 -36.63 52.52 -31.74
CA MET A 1 -35.51 51.58 -31.51
C MET A 1 -36.11 50.19 -31.30
N THR A 2 -36.40 49.48 -32.38
CA THR A 2 -37.00 48.14 -32.36
C THR A 2 -35.88 47.13 -32.22
N GLN A 3 -35.75 46.49 -31.07
CA GLN A 3 -34.84 45.37 -30.88
C GLN A 3 -35.31 44.20 -31.75
N ASN A 4 -34.53 43.90 -32.79
CA ASN A 4 -34.73 42.76 -33.65
C ASN A 4 -34.29 41.49 -32.89
N SER A 5 -35.19 40.97 -32.04
CA SER A 5 -34.99 39.68 -31.37
C SER A 5 -35.10 38.57 -32.41
N MET A 6 -34.01 37.84 -32.65
CA MET A 6 -33.99 36.71 -33.57
C MET A 6 -35.00 35.64 -33.15
N PRO A 7 -35.70 34.98 -34.10
CA PRO A 7 -36.69 33.95 -33.77
C PRO A 7 -36.02 32.75 -33.08
N PRO A 8 -36.68 32.12 -32.09
CA PRO A 8 -36.08 31.06 -31.25
C PRO A 8 -35.55 29.84 -32.04
N ALA A 9 -36.09 29.57 -33.23
CA ALA A 9 -35.59 28.52 -34.12
C ALA A 9 -34.24 28.85 -34.77
N ALA A 10 -33.95 30.14 -35.06
CA ALA A 10 -32.68 30.56 -35.61
C ALA A 10 -31.57 30.54 -34.55
N THR A 11 -31.89 30.96 -33.32
CA THR A 11 -30.97 30.89 -32.17
C THR A 11 -30.58 29.45 -31.85
N ARG A 12 -31.56 28.53 -31.87
CA ARG A 12 -31.32 27.09 -31.67
C ARG A 12 -30.46 26.46 -32.77
N ARG A 13 -30.67 26.86 -34.02
CA ARG A 13 -29.84 26.38 -35.15
C ARG A 13 -28.40 26.90 -35.08
N VAL A 14 -28.20 28.13 -34.62
CA VAL A 14 -26.86 28.72 -34.42
C VAL A 14 -26.14 28.06 -33.24
N SER A 15 -26.84 27.70 -32.15
CA SER A 15 -26.23 26.94 -31.05
C SER A 15 -25.85 25.52 -31.46
N GLU A 16 -26.73 24.81 -32.19
CA GLU A 16 -26.45 23.45 -32.70
C GLU A 16 -25.25 23.43 -33.67
N LEU A 17 -25.12 24.45 -34.54
CA LEU A 17 -23.95 24.60 -35.43
C LEU A 17 -22.65 24.87 -34.66
N ARG A 18 -22.70 25.70 -33.60
CA ARG A 18 -21.54 25.99 -32.73
C ARG A 18 -21.13 24.78 -31.89
N GLU A 19 -22.09 24.02 -31.39
CA GLU A 19 -21.84 22.76 -30.68
C GLU A 19 -21.20 21.73 -31.62
N GLY A 20 -21.70 21.62 -32.86
CA GLY A 20 -21.08 20.75 -33.88
C GLY A 20 -19.64 21.15 -34.23
N GLU A 21 -19.36 22.44 -34.39
CA GLU A 21 -18.01 22.96 -34.62
C GLU A 21 -17.08 22.70 -33.43
N GLN A 22 -17.58 22.84 -32.19
CA GLN A 22 -16.83 22.52 -30.98
C GLN A 22 -16.49 21.03 -30.88
N ILE A 23 -17.45 20.14 -31.18
CA ILE A 23 -17.23 18.69 -31.19
C ILE A 23 -16.18 18.30 -32.23
N ALA A 24 -16.29 18.83 -33.46
CA ALA A 24 -15.31 18.57 -34.52
C ALA A 24 -13.91 19.09 -34.15
N THR A 25 -13.82 20.26 -33.51
CA THR A 25 -12.55 20.81 -33.03
C THR A 25 -11.94 19.93 -31.94
N LEU A 26 -12.75 19.45 -30.99
CA LEU A 26 -12.29 18.57 -29.92
C LEU A 26 -11.79 17.22 -30.48
N GLU A 27 -12.49 16.65 -31.47
CA GLU A 27 -12.06 15.43 -32.14
C GLU A 27 -10.70 15.62 -32.83
N LEU A 28 -10.53 16.71 -33.57
CA LEU A 28 -9.27 17.02 -34.26
C LEU A 28 -8.11 17.18 -33.28
N VAL A 29 -8.34 17.86 -32.15
CA VAL A 29 -7.33 18.03 -31.10
C VAL A 29 -6.95 16.68 -30.49
N ASN A 30 -7.94 15.86 -30.11
CA ASN A 30 -7.68 14.55 -29.50
C ASN A 30 -6.94 13.60 -30.44
N ARG A 31 -7.33 13.56 -31.73
CA ARG A 31 -6.63 12.77 -32.74
C ARG A 31 -5.19 13.25 -32.89
N ALA A 32 -4.97 14.55 -33.07
CA ALA A 32 -3.64 15.11 -33.24
C ALA A 32 -2.73 14.84 -32.02
N GLU A 33 -3.29 14.89 -30.81
CA GLU A 33 -2.57 14.57 -29.59
C GLU A 33 -2.18 13.08 -29.53
N ILE A 34 -3.14 12.18 -29.74
CA ILE A 34 -2.88 10.73 -29.69
C ILE A 34 -1.89 10.32 -30.77
N ASP A 35 -2.11 10.77 -32.01
CA ASP A 35 -1.25 10.45 -33.15
C ASP A 35 0.17 10.99 -32.92
N GLY A 36 0.30 12.22 -32.43
CA GLY A 36 1.59 12.82 -32.09
C GLY A 36 2.32 12.04 -30.98
N GLN A 37 1.59 11.58 -29.96
CA GLN A 37 2.14 10.80 -28.86
C GLN A 37 2.60 9.41 -29.31
N VAL A 38 1.78 8.70 -30.07
CA VAL A 38 2.12 7.38 -30.63
C VAL A 38 3.28 7.50 -31.61
N ALA A 39 3.27 8.50 -32.50
CA ALA A 39 4.38 8.76 -33.41
C ALA A 39 5.69 9.04 -32.66
N THR A 40 5.64 9.85 -31.59
CA THR A 40 6.82 10.12 -30.74
C THR A 40 7.32 8.84 -30.06
N ALA A 41 6.42 8.00 -29.54
CA ALA A 41 6.79 6.73 -28.91
C ALA A 41 7.45 5.74 -29.88
N HIS A 42 7.02 5.73 -31.15
CA HIS A 42 7.66 4.93 -32.20
C HIS A 42 8.99 5.53 -32.69
N ALA A 43 9.12 6.86 -32.71
CA ALA A 43 10.38 7.53 -33.06
C ALA A 43 11.47 7.34 -31.98
N TYR A 44 11.06 7.26 -30.72
CA TYR A 44 11.93 7.04 -29.57
C TYR A 44 11.49 5.78 -28.81
N PRO A 45 11.71 4.58 -29.39
CA PRO A 45 11.29 3.34 -28.78
C PRO A 45 12.06 3.10 -27.47
N ARG A 46 11.38 2.55 -26.46
CA ARG A 46 12.04 2.17 -25.21
C ARG A 46 12.95 0.98 -25.42
N ASP A 47 13.96 0.89 -24.56
CA ASP A 47 14.84 -0.27 -24.42
C ASP A 47 14.47 -1.01 -23.13
N PRO A 48 13.74 -2.15 -23.19
CA PRO A 48 13.25 -2.84 -22.00
C PRO A 48 14.36 -3.33 -21.08
N VAL A 49 15.53 -3.67 -21.64
CA VAL A 49 16.67 -4.16 -20.86
C VAL A 49 17.28 -3.01 -20.06
N LYS A 50 17.56 -1.88 -20.72
CA LYS A 50 18.05 -0.68 -20.03
C LYS A 50 17.04 -0.16 -19.00
N ALA A 51 15.75 -0.22 -19.31
CA ALA A 51 14.70 0.16 -18.38
C ALA A 51 14.72 -0.74 -17.12
N GLU A 52 14.82 -2.06 -17.28
CA GLU A 52 14.92 -3.00 -16.14
C GLU A 52 16.20 -2.79 -15.31
N GLU A 53 17.34 -2.52 -15.95
CA GLU A 53 18.59 -2.19 -15.26
C GLU A 53 18.46 -0.91 -14.42
N GLN A 54 17.89 0.15 -15.00
CA GLN A 54 17.64 1.41 -14.29
C GLN A 54 16.65 1.24 -13.13
N MET A 55 15.57 0.50 -13.35
CA MET A 55 14.60 0.15 -12.30
C MET A 55 15.29 -0.59 -11.17
N THR A 56 16.07 -1.62 -11.48
CA THR A 56 16.79 -2.43 -10.50
C THR A 56 17.73 -1.56 -9.68
N ALA A 57 18.54 -0.71 -10.33
CA ALA A 57 19.47 0.18 -9.66
C ALA A 57 18.77 1.11 -8.65
N MET A 58 17.59 1.61 -8.97
CA MET A 58 16.80 2.44 -8.05
C MET A 58 16.15 1.61 -6.93
N VAL A 59 15.58 0.45 -7.26
CA VAL A 59 14.91 -0.44 -6.30
C VAL A 59 15.88 -0.92 -5.23
N VAL A 60 17.10 -1.29 -5.62
CA VAL A 60 18.11 -1.82 -4.67
C VAL A 60 19.09 -0.78 -4.14
N ALA A 61 18.84 0.51 -4.40
CA ALA A 61 19.73 1.61 -4.03
C ALA A 61 20.03 1.60 -2.53
N THR A 62 18.99 1.52 -1.68
CA THR A 62 19.14 1.38 -0.24
C THR A 62 18.10 0.40 0.33
N PRO A 63 18.38 -0.24 1.49
CA PRO A 63 17.40 -1.11 2.15
C PRO A 63 16.07 -0.41 2.46
N GLU A 64 16.09 0.90 2.70
CA GLU A 64 14.91 1.73 2.97
C GLU A 64 14.03 1.83 1.73
N VAL A 65 14.58 2.27 0.59
CA VAL A 65 13.87 2.34 -0.69
C VAL A 65 13.33 0.97 -1.11
N ALA A 66 14.13 -0.07 -0.92
CA ALA A 66 13.72 -1.44 -1.19
C ALA A 66 12.52 -1.88 -0.33
N GLY A 67 12.46 -1.44 0.93
CA GLY A 67 11.33 -1.72 1.82
C GLY A 67 10.02 -1.04 1.42
N GLU A 68 10.08 0.12 0.78
CA GLU A 68 8.90 0.83 0.26
C GLU A 68 8.34 0.18 -1.02
N CYS A 69 9.18 -0.59 -1.72
CA CYS A 69 8.84 -1.21 -3.00
C CYS A 69 7.93 -2.45 -2.88
N TYR A 70 7.65 -2.94 -1.66
CA TYR A 70 6.69 -4.01 -1.42
C TYR A 70 5.84 -3.72 -0.18
N TYR A 71 4.63 -4.28 -0.15
CA TYR A 71 3.80 -4.29 1.06
C TYR A 71 3.82 -5.67 1.70
N SER A 72 3.51 -5.71 2.99
CA SER A 72 3.38 -6.93 3.77
C SER A 72 2.16 -6.81 4.68
N LEU A 73 1.18 -7.68 4.50
CA LEU A 73 -0.08 -7.66 5.24
C LEU A 73 -0.30 -9.00 5.95
N PRO A 74 -0.39 -9.02 7.29
CA PRO A 74 -0.75 -10.24 8.01
C PRO A 74 -2.22 -10.56 7.76
N ARG A 75 -2.50 -11.78 7.32
CA ARG A 75 -3.85 -12.32 7.13
C ARG A 75 -3.99 -13.60 7.94
N LYS A 76 -5.12 -13.72 8.62
CA LYS A 76 -5.48 -14.97 9.31
C LYS A 76 -5.97 -15.96 8.25
N SER A 77 -5.27 -17.08 8.11
CA SER A 77 -5.70 -18.21 7.28
C SER A 77 -6.97 -18.84 7.84
N ARG A 78 -7.68 -19.61 7.01
CA ARG A 78 -8.85 -20.38 7.39
C ARG A 78 -8.57 -21.31 8.58
N ASP A 79 -7.34 -21.82 8.67
CA ASP A 79 -6.87 -22.71 9.74
C ASP A 79 -6.45 -21.97 11.01
N GLY A 80 -6.64 -20.65 11.06
CA GLY A 80 -6.30 -19.81 12.20
C GLY A 80 -4.83 -19.41 12.31
N SER A 81 -3.97 -19.87 11.40
CA SER A 81 -2.56 -19.46 11.30
C SER A 81 -2.43 -18.04 10.72
N ASN A 82 -1.48 -17.26 11.22
CA ASN A 82 -1.15 -15.95 10.65
C ASN A 82 -0.22 -16.17 9.45
N GLN A 83 -0.71 -15.90 8.25
CA GLN A 83 0.09 -15.88 7.03
C GLN A 83 0.35 -14.43 6.61
N THR A 84 1.56 -14.15 6.16
CA THR A 84 1.92 -12.82 5.66
C THR A 84 1.78 -12.81 4.15
N ILE A 85 0.93 -11.93 3.63
CA ILE A 85 0.80 -11.69 2.18
C ILE A 85 1.75 -10.56 1.82
N THR A 86 2.71 -10.88 0.96
CA THR A 86 3.66 -9.91 0.41
C THR A 86 3.28 -9.63 -1.05
N GLY A 87 3.47 -8.39 -1.49
CA GLY A 87 3.27 -8.05 -2.90
C GLY A 87 3.90 -6.73 -3.31
N PRO A 88 3.92 -6.44 -4.62
CA PRO A 88 4.60 -5.25 -5.14
C PRO A 88 3.89 -3.98 -4.66
N GLY A 89 4.65 -3.01 -4.17
CA GLY A 89 4.17 -1.78 -3.56
C GLY A 89 3.89 -0.65 -4.56
N VAL A 90 3.38 0.47 -4.06
CA VAL A 90 3.14 1.68 -4.87
C VAL A 90 4.47 2.29 -5.33
N ARG A 91 5.49 2.32 -4.46
CA ARG A 91 6.80 2.88 -4.78
C ARG A 91 7.47 2.16 -5.95
N LEU A 92 7.36 0.83 -6.00
CA LEU A 92 7.85 0.04 -7.12
C LEU A 92 7.15 0.45 -8.42
N ALA A 93 5.82 0.60 -8.39
CA ALA A 93 5.07 1.05 -9.55
C ALA A 93 5.51 2.45 -10.03
N GLU A 94 5.76 3.39 -9.11
CA GLU A 94 6.26 4.73 -9.46
C GLU A 94 7.62 4.68 -10.15
N ILE A 95 8.57 3.91 -9.60
CA ILE A 95 9.88 3.70 -10.21
C ILE A 95 9.71 3.14 -11.62
N MET A 96 8.83 2.14 -11.78
CA MET A 96 8.55 1.54 -13.09
C MET A 96 7.95 2.55 -14.06
N ALA A 97 7.01 3.39 -13.61
CA ALA A 97 6.41 4.41 -14.47
C ALA A 97 7.41 5.48 -14.91
N GLN A 98 8.39 5.80 -14.06
CA GLN A 98 9.44 6.78 -14.35
C GLN A 98 10.41 6.30 -15.44
N THR A 99 10.70 4.99 -15.50
CA THR A 99 11.74 4.45 -16.40
C THR A 99 11.22 3.60 -17.54
N TRP A 100 10.04 3.02 -17.45
CA TRP A 100 9.50 2.17 -18.50
C TRP A 100 9.33 2.95 -19.81
N GLY A 101 8.97 4.22 -19.71
CA GLY A 101 8.81 5.10 -20.87
C GLY A 101 7.58 4.78 -21.71
N ASN A 102 7.17 5.74 -22.54
CA ASN A 102 6.07 5.60 -23.50
C ASN A 102 4.76 5.09 -22.90
N ILE A 103 4.47 5.41 -21.63
CA ILE A 103 3.19 5.08 -20.98
C ILE A 103 2.46 6.33 -20.49
N ARG A 104 1.13 6.25 -20.50
CA ARG A 104 0.22 7.21 -19.89
C ARG A 104 -0.57 6.51 -18.81
N ILE A 105 -0.63 7.13 -17.64
CA ILE A 105 -1.36 6.63 -16.48
C ILE A 105 -2.27 7.74 -15.99
N ALA A 106 -3.56 7.45 -15.89
CA ALA A 106 -4.56 8.36 -15.37
C ALA A 106 -5.38 7.66 -14.29
N CYS A 107 -5.74 8.42 -13.25
CA CYS A 107 -6.74 8.01 -12.26
C CYS A 107 -7.82 9.08 -12.21
N ARG A 108 -9.08 8.66 -12.13
CA ARG A 108 -10.19 9.57 -11.92
C ARG A 108 -10.26 9.98 -10.45
N PRO A 109 -10.87 11.14 -10.13
CA PRO A 109 -11.15 11.49 -8.75
C PRO A 109 -11.96 10.39 -8.04
N PRO A 110 -11.72 10.16 -6.74
CA PRO A 110 -12.44 9.15 -5.97
C PRO A 110 -13.92 9.48 -5.90
N VAL A 111 -14.76 8.48 -6.18
CA VAL A 111 -16.21 8.52 -6.00
C VAL A 111 -16.52 7.89 -4.65
N ILE A 112 -17.06 8.69 -3.73
CA ILE A 112 -17.41 8.24 -2.37
C ILE A 112 -18.86 7.75 -2.38
N GLY A 113 -19.05 6.45 -2.23
CA GLY A 113 -20.36 5.82 -2.07
C GLY A 113 -20.84 5.76 -0.62
N ALA A 114 -21.93 5.01 -0.41
CA ALA A 114 -22.49 4.80 0.92
C ALA A 114 -21.57 3.91 1.79
N ARG A 115 -20.98 2.87 1.19
CA ARG A 115 -20.21 1.83 1.90
C ARG A 115 -18.78 1.65 1.40
N GLU A 116 -18.42 2.27 0.29
CA GLU A 116 -17.11 2.15 -0.33
C GLU A 116 -16.69 3.43 -1.05
N VAL A 117 -15.39 3.52 -1.34
CA VAL A 117 -14.81 4.50 -2.27
C VAL A 117 -14.36 3.74 -3.50
N MET A 118 -14.66 4.29 -4.68
CA MET A 118 -14.23 3.76 -5.97
C MET A 118 -13.29 4.76 -6.66
N VAL A 119 -12.22 4.25 -7.26
CA VAL A 119 -11.34 5.02 -8.15
C VAL A 119 -11.16 4.25 -9.44
N GLU A 120 -11.50 4.89 -10.56
CA GLU A 120 -11.21 4.38 -11.89
C GLU A 120 -9.78 4.76 -12.31
N TYR A 121 -9.17 3.91 -13.12
CA TYR A 121 -7.88 4.15 -13.72
C TYR A 121 -7.87 3.77 -15.20
N ALA A 122 -6.97 4.41 -15.93
CA ALA A 122 -6.64 4.10 -17.30
C ALA A 122 -5.12 4.04 -17.44
N ALA A 123 -4.65 3.08 -18.23
CA ALA A 123 -3.26 2.95 -18.61
C ALA A 123 -3.15 2.70 -20.11
N HIS A 124 -2.25 3.42 -20.77
CA HIS A 124 -2.01 3.28 -22.20
C HIS A 124 -0.52 3.24 -22.45
N ASP A 125 -0.06 2.13 -23.01
CA ASP A 125 1.27 2.01 -23.57
C ASP A 125 1.26 2.49 -25.02
N LEU A 126 1.85 3.65 -25.25
CA LEU A 126 1.84 4.35 -26.53
C LEU A 126 2.68 3.63 -27.60
N GLN A 127 3.66 2.83 -27.20
CA GLN A 127 4.56 2.16 -28.14
C GLN A 127 3.99 0.83 -28.64
N SER A 128 3.32 0.05 -27.77
CA SER A 128 2.60 -1.18 -28.18
C SER A 128 1.15 -0.91 -28.59
N ASN A 129 0.67 0.31 -28.33
CA ASN A 129 -0.72 0.73 -28.43
C ASN A 129 -1.69 -0.10 -27.56
N TYR A 130 -1.19 -0.79 -26.54
CA TYR A 130 -2.02 -1.51 -25.59
C TYR A 130 -2.62 -0.53 -24.56
N ALA A 131 -3.94 -0.53 -24.44
CA ALA A 131 -4.65 0.30 -23.48
C ALA A 131 -5.60 -0.55 -22.63
N THR A 132 -5.74 -0.16 -21.36
CA THR A 132 -6.60 -0.83 -20.40
C THR A 132 -7.20 0.17 -19.43
N THR A 133 -8.39 -0.15 -18.95
CA THR A 133 -9.09 0.63 -17.93
C THR A 133 -9.60 -0.32 -16.86
N GLY A 134 -9.79 0.19 -15.65
CA GLY A 134 -10.36 -0.59 -14.57
C GLY A 134 -10.72 0.28 -13.38
N SER A 135 -11.20 -0.35 -12.32
CA SER A 135 -11.58 0.32 -11.09
C SER A 135 -11.03 -0.41 -9.87
N VAL A 136 -10.76 0.34 -8.82
CA VAL A 136 -10.42 -0.20 -7.50
C VAL A 136 -11.42 0.34 -6.49
N THR A 137 -11.95 -0.56 -5.65
CA THR A 137 -12.82 -0.19 -4.53
C THR A 137 -12.19 -0.52 -3.19
N MET A 138 -12.51 0.30 -2.19
CA MET A 138 -12.19 0.06 -0.78
C MET A 138 -13.38 0.39 0.11
N GLY A 139 -13.70 -0.50 1.05
CA GLY A 139 -14.78 -0.29 2.00
C GLY A 139 -14.51 0.88 2.96
N ILE A 140 -15.56 1.65 3.26
CA ILE A 140 -15.57 2.72 4.26
C ILE A 140 -16.54 2.42 5.42
N VAL A 141 -16.74 1.13 5.70
CA VAL A 141 -17.54 0.63 6.81
C VAL A 141 -16.68 -0.26 7.70
N THR A 142 -16.92 -0.17 8.99
CA THR A 142 -16.31 -1.05 9.99
C THR A 142 -16.95 -2.45 9.94
N SER A 143 -16.35 -3.41 10.63
CA SER A 143 -16.89 -4.77 10.74
C SER A 143 -18.29 -4.83 11.35
N ASN A 144 -18.67 -3.83 12.16
CA ASN A 144 -20.00 -3.73 12.75
C ASN A 144 -21.02 -2.99 11.85
N GLY A 145 -20.61 -2.60 10.64
CA GLY A 145 -21.47 -1.92 9.66
C GLY A 145 -21.53 -0.39 9.79
N SER A 146 -20.91 0.20 10.82
CA SER A 146 -20.86 1.66 10.98
C SER A 146 -19.93 2.30 9.94
N ARG A 147 -20.35 3.42 9.36
CA ARG A 147 -19.56 4.20 8.39
C ARG A 147 -18.38 4.88 9.07
N TYR A 148 -17.27 4.99 8.36
CA TYR A 148 -16.10 5.73 8.79
C TYR A 148 -16.40 7.23 8.92
N GLY A 149 -15.68 7.91 9.84
CA GLY A 149 -15.69 9.37 9.90
C GLY A 149 -14.93 10.00 8.73
N ASP A 150 -15.15 11.30 8.50
CA ASP A 150 -14.67 12.01 7.29
C ASP A 150 -13.15 11.94 7.10
N ASP A 151 -12.35 12.04 8.15
CA ASP A 151 -10.89 11.94 8.07
C ASP A 151 -10.46 10.54 7.59
N MET A 152 -11.10 9.49 8.11
CA MET A 152 -10.80 8.12 7.71
C MET A 152 -11.28 7.84 6.28
N ILE A 153 -12.40 8.43 5.86
CA ILE A 153 -12.85 8.38 4.45
C ILE A 153 -11.82 9.07 3.56
N ARG A 154 -11.29 10.24 3.94
CA ARG A 154 -10.25 10.95 3.18
C ARG A 154 -8.98 10.11 3.03
N MET A 155 -8.51 9.49 4.12
CA MET A 155 -7.37 8.57 4.07
C MET A 155 -7.65 7.36 3.16
N THR A 156 -8.86 6.83 3.21
CA THR A 156 -9.28 5.72 2.33
C THR A 156 -9.31 6.16 0.86
N CYS A 157 -9.73 7.39 0.55
CA CYS A 157 -9.67 7.94 -0.80
C CYS A 157 -8.24 8.02 -1.34
N MET A 158 -7.30 8.51 -0.53
CA MET A 158 -5.88 8.58 -0.90
C MET A 158 -5.30 7.19 -1.11
N ALA A 159 -5.58 6.24 -0.21
CA ALA A 159 -5.13 4.86 -0.33
C ALA A 159 -5.71 4.17 -1.59
N THR A 160 -7.00 4.37 -1.86
CA THR A 160 -7.67 3.81 -3.05
C THR A 160 -7.07 4.38 -4.34
N THR A 161 -6.77 5.69 -4.36
CA THR A 161 -6.13 6.35 -5.50
C THR A 161 -4.72 5.83 -5.74
N ALA A 162 -3.92 5.67 -4.68
CA ALA A 162 -2.58 5.09 -4.78
C ALA A 162 -2.61 3.64 -5.30
N LYS A 163 -3.57 2.83 -4.82
CA LYS A 163 -3.79 1.46 -5.29
C LYS A 163 -4.24 1.41 -6.75
N ALA A 164 -5.15 2.30 -7.16
CA ALA A 164 -5.59 2.40 -8.56
C ALA A 164 -4.43 2.77 -9.49
N ARG A 165 -3.63 3.76 -9.12
CA ARG A 165 -2.44 4.17 -9.89
C ARG A 165 -1.43 3.03 -10.04
N ARG A 166 -1.14 2.32 -8.95
CA ARG A 166 -0.28 1.12 -8.95
C ARG A 166 -0.81 0.06 -9.92
N ASN A 167 -2.09 -0.27 -9.83
CA ASN A 167 -2.70 -1.29 -10.68
C ASN A 167 -2.66 -0.90 -12.16
N ALA A 168 -2.91 0.37 -12.47
CA ALA A 168 -2.81 0.91 -13.83
C ALA A 168 -1.42 0.67 -14.44
N ILE A 169 -0.37 0.94 -13.67
CA ILE A 169 1.02 0.75 -14.12
C ILE A 169 1.31 -0.73 -14.34
N PHE A 170 0.95 -1.59 -13.39
CA PHE A 170 1.19 -3.03 -13.52
C PHE A 170 0.36 -3.70 -14.61
N ALA A 171 -0.73 -3.07 -15.07
CA ALA A 171 -1.53 -3.58 -16.17
C ALA A 171 -0.82 -3.42 -17.54
N VAL A 172 0.13 -2.49 -17.67
CA VAL A 172 0.85 -2.24 -18.95
C VAL A 172 2.32 -2.63 -18.93
N VAL A 173 2.89 -2.96 -17.76
CA VAL A 173 4.27 -3.43 -17.64
C VAL A 173 4.30 -4.95 -17.43
N PRO A 174 5.21 -5.72 -18.08
CA PRO A 174 5.23 -7.18 -17.96
C PRO A 174 5.29 -7.68 -16.51
N GLY A 175 4.33 -8.52 -16.13
CA GLY A 175 4.21 -9.02 -14.75
C GLY A 175 5.42 -9.83 -14.26
N THR A 176 6.17 -10.47 -15.18
CA THR A 176 7.43 -11.16 -14.84
C THR A 176 8.50 -10.20 -14.34
N MET A 177 8.59 -9.01 -14.93
CA MET A 177 9.49 -7.94 -14.50
C MET A 177 9.08 -7.38 -13.13
N VAL A 178 7.77 -7.13 -12.94
CA VAL A 178 7.23 -6.69 -11.64
C VAL A 178 7.64 -7.64 -10.53
N ARG A 179 7.50 -8.95 -10.76
CA ARG A 179 7.87 -9.99 -9.78
C ARG A 179 9.36 -9.98 -9.47
N ARG A 180 10.24 -10.00 -10.49
CA ARG A 180 11.70 -9.98 -10.29
C ARG A 180 12.18 -8.77 -9.50
N LEU A 181 11.64 -7.58 -9.83
CA LEU A 181 11.99 -6.35 -9.11
C LEU A 181 11.48 -6.36 -7.67
N CYS A 182 10.26 -6.88 -7.44
CA CYS A 182 9.72 -7.05 -6.10
C CYS A 182 10.57 -8.01 -5.25
N ASP A 183 10.98 -9.14 -5.82
CA ASP A 183 11.84 -10.12 -5.14
C ASP A 183 13.20 -9.51 -4.80
N SER A 184 13.80 -8.77 -5.73
CA SER A 184 15.04 -8.02 -5.50
C SER A 184 14.90 -6.98 -4.39
N ALA A 185 13.74 -6.29 -4.33
CA ALA A 185 13.43 -5.36 -3.26
C ALA A 185 13.32 -6.06 -1.91
N ILE A 186 12.63 -7.20 -1.84
CA ILE A 186 12.49 -7.98 -0.61
C ILE A 186 13.87 -8.43 -0.12
N VAL A 187 14.69 -9.03 -0.99
CA VAL A 187 16.05 -9.47 -0.66
C VAL A 187 16.87 -8.29 -0.12
N LYS A 188 16.87 -7.14 -0.82
CA LYS A 188 17.64 -5.97 -0.38
C LYS A 188 17.13 -5.42 0.96
N ALA A 189 15.82 -5.38 1.16
CA ALA A 189 15.22 -4.81 2.36
C ALA A 189 15.40 -5.71 3.59
N THR A 190 15.37 -7.03 3.42
CA THR A 190 15.59 -8.00 4.50
C THR A 190 17.08 -8.18 4.81
N GLY A 191 17.96 -7.75 3.92
CA GLY A 191 19.40 -7.96 4.01
C GLY A 191 19.85 -9.28 3.39
N GLY A 192 18.99 -9.97 2.64
CA GLY A 192 19.30 -11.25 1.98
C GLY A 192 19.84 -12.28 2.97
N ASP A 193 20.96 -12.90 2.61
CA ASP A 193 21.69 -13.88 3.44
C ASP A 193 22.66 -13.23 4.44
N SER A 194 22.64 -11.90 4.61
CA SER A 194 23.53 -11.23 5.56
C SER A 194 23.31 -11.79 6.98
N PRO A 195 24.40 -12.17 7.68
CA PRO A 195 24.33 -12.62 9.06
C PRO A 195 23.58 -11.62 9.93
N LEU A 196 22.88 -12.12 10.96
CA LEU A 196 22.13 -11.29 11.92
C LEU A 196 23.01 -10.17 12.50
N GLU A 197 24.28 -10.47 12.76
CA GLU A 197 25.28 -9.53 13.28
C GLU A 197 25.50 -8.31 12.36
N GLU A 198 25.55 -8.53 11.04
CA GLU A 198 25.70 -7.46 10.06
C GLU A 198 24.44 -6.59 9.99
N ARG A 199 23.26 -7.23 10.04
CA ARG A 199 21.96 -6.53 10.05
C ARG A 199 21.76 -5.69 11.30
N VAL A 200 22.15 -6.22 12.47
CA VAL A 200 22.19 -5.49 13.73
C VAL A 200 23.14 -4.30 13.65
N THR A 201 24.35 -4.50 13.09
CA THR A 201 25.34 -3.43 12.94
C THR A 201 24.81 -2.29 12.06
N ASN A 202 24.16 -2.63 10.94
CA ASN A 202 23.55 -1.64 10.04
C ASN A 202 22.41 -0.87 10.71
N ALA A 203 21.54 -1.55 11.45
CA ALA A 203 20.48 -0.89 12.21
C ALA A 203 21.05 0.09 13.25
N MET A 204 22.04 -0.34 14.04
CA MET A 204 22.69 0.54 15.02
C MET A 204 23.36 1.76 14.36
N LYS A 205 24.02 1.56 13.21
CA LYS A 205 24.62 2.66 12.43
C LYS A 205 23.59 3.69 11.99
N HIS A 206 22.41 3.24 11.55
CA HIS A 206 21.32 4.12 11.14
C HIS A 206 20.82 5.00 12.30
N PHE A 207 20.58 4.44 13.48
CA PHE A 207 20.13 5.22 14.65
C PHE A 207 21.22 6.13 15.24
N ARG A 208 22.49 5.71 15.18
CA ARG A 208 23.63 6.58 15.54
C ARG A 208 23.72 7.79 14.62
N ALA A 209 23.43 7.63 13.33
CA ALA A 209 23.36 8.75 12.38
C ALA A 209 22.23 9.74 12.72
N MET A 210 21.15 9.26 13.34
CA MET A 210 20.07 10.07 13.91
C MET A 210 20.38 10.62 15.32
N ARG A 211 21.63 10.50 15.80
CA ARG A 211 22.11 10.96 17.12
C ARG A 211 21.40 10.29 18.31
N ILE A 212 20.96 9.05 18.15
CA ILE A 212 20.39 8.24 19.24
C ILE A 212 21.50 7.38 19.83
N SER A 213 21.65 7.36 21.16
CA SER A 213 22.65 6.55 21.85
C SER A 213 22.27 5.06 21.86
N ASP A 214 23.27 4.19 21.93
CA ASP A 214 23.08 2.73 21.95
C ASP A 214 22.15 2.29 23.10
N ASP A 215 22.27 2.90 24.27
CA ASP A 215 21.44 2.59 25.45
C ASP A 215 19.97 2.95 25.22
N ARG A 216 19.68 4.07 24.55
CA ARG A 216 18.31 4.47 24.18
C ARG A 216 17.71 3.50 23.16
N ILE A 217 18.51 3.04 22.19
CA ILE A 217 18.08 2.09 21.17
C ILE A 217 17.73 0.74 21.82
N LEU A 218 18.61 0.24 22.69
CA LEU A 218 18.41 -1.02 23.43
C LEU A 218 17.21 -0.93 24.39
N ALA A 219 17.04 0.19 25.09
CA ALA A 219 15.91 0.42 25.97
C ALA A 219 14.57 0.43 25.21
N ALA A 220 14.51 1.01 24.01
CA ALA A 220 13.29 1.08 23.19
C ALA A 220 12.77 -0.32 22.77
N VAL A 221 13.67 -1.29 22.59
CA VAL A 221 13.31 -2.69 22.30
C VAL A 221 13.34 -3.61 23.53
N GLY A 222 13.57 -3.06 24.73
CA GLY A 222 13.61 -3.81 25.98
C GLY A 222 14.77 -4.80 26.09
N ARG A 223 15.90 -4.53 25.45
CA ARG A 223 17.12 -5.36 25.49
C ARG A 223 18.22 -4.66 26.27
N SER A 224 19.15 -5.45 26.82
CA SER A 224 20.29 -4.93 27.59
C SER A 224 21.60 -5.00 26.83
N LYS A 225 21.69 -5.80 25.77
CA LYS A 225 22.90 -6.01 24.99
C LYS A 225 22.57 -6.07 23.51
N ILE A 226 23.51 -5.60 22.69
CA ILE A 226 23.43 -5.66 21.22
C ILE A 226 23.31 -7.11 20.73
N GLY A 227 23.98 -8.06 21.39
CA GLY A 227 23.90 -9.49 21.05
C GLY A 227 22.54 -10.15 21.31
N ASP A 228 21.66 -9.51 22.10
CA ASP A 228 20.30 -10.03 22.37
C ASP A 228 19.29 -9.57 21.29
N LEU A 229 19.75 -8.86 20.27
CA LEU A 229 18.91 -8.37 19.18
C LEU A 229 18.58 -9.52 18.21
N ASN A 230 17.28 -9.76 18.05
CA ASN A 230 16.75 -10.74 17.11
C ASN A 230 16.02 -10.02 15.95
N ASN A 231 15.51 -10.80 14.99
CA ASN A 231 14.76 -10.29 13.85
C ASN A 231 13.54 -9.43 14.24
N ASP A 232 12.82 -9.80 15.30
CA ASP A 232 11.64 -9.07 15.75
C ASP A 232 11.99 -7.68 16.26
N ASN A 233 13.09 -7.56 17.01
CA ASN A 233 13.58 -6.26 17.50
C ASN A 233 14.00 -5.36 16.32
N LEU A 234 14.65 -5.92 15.30
CA LEU A 234 15.03 -5.17 14.10
C LEU A 234 13.81 -4.65 13.33
N ALA A 235 12.75 -5.46 13.22
CA ALA A 235 11.49 -5.04 12.61
C ALA A 235 10.82 -3.89 13.40
N ALA A 236 10.81 -3.98 14.73
CA ALA A 236 10.27 -2.92 15.59
C ALA A 236 11.04 -1.61 15.46
N LEU A 237 12.38 -1.67 15.46
CA LEU A 237 13.24 -0.51 15.25
C LEU A 237 12.97 0.14 13.89
N ARG A 238 12.87 -0.65 12.82
CA ARG A 238 12.55 -0.15 11.49
C ARG A 238 11.22 0.60 11.46
N GLY A 239 10.18 0.07 12.12
CA GLY A 239 8.89 0.74 12.25
C GLY A 239 8.98 2.09 12.98
N LEU A 240 9.78 2.17 14.05
CA LEU A 240 10.02 3.43 14.76
C LEU A 240 10.77 4.45 13.88
N ALA A 241 11.76 4.00 13.10
CA ALA A 241 12.49 4.87 12.18
C ALA A 241 11.55 5.48 11.11
N THR A 242 10.69 4.65 10.49
CA THR A 242 9.69 5.12 9.52
C THR A 242 8.72 6.12 10.15
N ALA A 243 8.21 5.84 11.35
CA ALA A 243 7.29 6.74 12.03
C ALA A 243 7.93 8.11 12.37
N ILE A 244 9.23 8.13 12.70
CA ILE A 244 9.98 9.38 12.92
C ILE A 244 10.16 10.14 11.60
N GLN A 245 10.52 9.44 10.52
CA GLN A 245 10.71 10.02 9.19
C GLN A 245 9.42 10.65 8.65
N ASP A 246 8.29 10.00 8.87
CA ASP A 246 6.95 10.47 8.48
C ASP A 246 6.39 11.54 9.44
N LYS A 247 7.16 11.93 10.46
CA LYS A 247 6.78 12.91 11.50
C LYS A 247 5.52 12.53 12.28
N HIS A 248 5.20 11.24 12.34
CA HIS A 248 4.11 10.70 13.16
C HIS A 248 4.47 10.57 14.64
N THR A 249 5.78 10.54 14.96
CA THR A 249 6.33 10.50 16.32
C THR A 249 7.65 11.26 16.36
N THR A 250 8.08 11.68 17.54
CA THR A 250 9.37 12.34 17.74
C THR A 250 10.44 11.34 18.22
N ILE A 251 11.72 11.73 18.10
CA ILE A 251 12.85 10.93 18.59
C ILE A 251 12.71 10.66 20.10
N ASP A 252 12.30 11.66 20.88
CA ASP A 252 12.19 11.53 22.33
C ASP A 252 10.98 10.69 22.77
N GLU A 253 9.90 10.67 22.00
CA GLU A 253 8.74 9.80 22.24
C GLU A 253 9.03 8.33 21.92
N SER A 254 9.74 8.09 20.81
CA SER A 254 10.11 6.73 20.34
C SER A 254 11.29 6.14 21.10
N PHE A 255 12.22 6.99 21.55
CA PHE A 255 13.44 6.60 22.26
C PHE A 255 13.60 7.47 23.51
N PRO A 256 12.85 7.25 24.62
CA PRO A 256 12.98 8.08 25.81
C PRO A 256 14.43 8.12 26.33
N PRO A 257 14.91 9.25 26.88
CA PRO A 257 16.20 9.30 27.56
C PRO A 257 16.21 8.28 28.71
N VAL A 258 17.30 7.53 28.80
CA VAL A 258 17.49 6.56 29.89
C VAL A 258 18.05 7.34 31.08
N ASP A 259 17.20 7.67 32.06
CA ASP A 259 17.68 8.15 33.35
C ASP A 259 18.41 7.00 34.06
N GLU A 260 19.62 7.24 34.57
CA GLU A 260 20.48 6.20 35.19
C GLU A 260 19.94 5.62 36.51
N ASP A 261 18.76 6.01 36.99
CA ASP A 261 18.20 5.58 38.29
C ASP A 261 16.82 4.89 38.17
N LYS A 262 16.77 3.70 37.57
CA LYS A 262 15.73 2.69 37.87
C LYS A 262 16.12 1.27 37.45
N PRO A 263 15.83 0.24 38.28
CA PRO A 263 16.25 -1.13 38.01
C PRO A 263 15.46 -1.77 36.87
N LYS A 264 16.14 -2.64 36.12
CA LYS A 264 15.65 -3.39 34.96
C LYS A 264 14.44 -4.27 35.32
N GLY A 265 13.35 -4.15 34.56
CA GLY A 265 12.27 -5.14 34.60
C GLY A 265 10.96 -4.72 33.94
N THR A 266 10.75 -5.24 32.73
CA THR A 266 9.46 -5.64 32.10
C THR A 266 8.34 -4.60 31.91
N GLN A 267 7.83 -4.57 30.67
CA GLN A 267 6.56 -3.99 30.18
C GLN A 267 6.59 -2.51 29.77
N ALA A 268 6.92 -2.23 28.49
CA ALA A 268 6.53 -0.97 27.85
C ALA A 268 6.52 -1.03 26.30
N VAL A 269 6.02 -2.10 25.66
CA VAL A 269 5.80 -2.05 24.18
C VAL A 269 4.45 -2.59 23.73
N LYS A 270 3.64 -3.23 24.60
CA LYS A 270 2.29 -3.69 24.21
C LYS A 270 1.17 -2.67 24.39
N GLU A 271 1.44 -1.51 24.98
CA GLU A 271 0.37 -0.59 25.41
C GLU A 271 0.30 0.75 24.65
N LYS A 272 1.27 1.10 23.80
CA LYS A 272 1.25 2.40 23.08
C LYS A 272 0.61 2.37 21.68
N LEU A 273 0.10 1.24 21.21
CA LEU A 273 -0.77 1.15 20.01
C LEU A 273 -2.27 1.12 20.31
N LYS A 274 -2.67 1.25 21.58
CA LYS A 274 -4.08 1.38 21.98
C LYS A 274 -4.19 2.36 23.14
N VAL A 275 -4.43 3.64 22.88
CA VAL A 275 -5.38 4.53 23.61
C VAL A 275 -5.37 5.89 22.90
N LYS A 276 -6.32 6.10 21.98
CA LYS A 276 -7.06 7.36 21.86
C LYS A 276 -8.54 7.01 21.70
N SER A 277 -9.15 6.58 22.80
CA SER A 277 -10.57 6.80 23.05
C SER A 277 -10.83 6.49 24.51
N GLY A 278 -11.28 7.49 25.25
CA GLY A 278 -11.78 7.28 26.59
C GLY A 278 -12.09 8.59 27.28
N LYS A 279 -13.37 8.91 27.43
CA LYS A 279 -13.90 9.29 28.75
C LYS A 279 -15.43 9.21 28.85
N GLY A 280 -15.88 8.67 29.98
CA GLY A 280 -17.26 8.56 30.46
C GLY A 280 -17.49 7.26 31.26
N VAL A 281 -16.81 7.01 32.40
CA VAL A 281 -17.16 7.33 33.82
C VAL A 281 -18.10 6.30 34.52
N ALA A 282 -17.53 5.67 35.58
CA ALA A 282 -18.12 5.11 36.83
C ALA A 282 -19.06 3.88 36.76
N LYS A 283 -19.09 2.89 37.68
CA LYS A 283 -18.54 2.67 39.05
C LYS A 283 -18.75 1.18 39.48
N LYS A 284 -17.87 0.65 40.36
CA LYS A 284 -18.06 -0.38 41.45
C LYS A 284 -18.49 -1.82 41.09
N ASP A 285 -18.16 -2.92 41.79
CA ASP A 285 -17.30 -3.31 42.94
C ASP A 285 -17.18 -4.87 42.91
N ALA A 286 -16.21 -5.44 43.65
CA ALA A 286 -16.13 -6.82 44.19
C ALA A 286 -15.42 -7.97 43.41
N LYS A 287 -14.37 -8.50 44.06
CA LYS A 287 -13.69 -9.83 43.96
C LYS A 287 -14.07 -10.59 45.29
N PRO A 288 -13.77 -11.89 45.59
CA PRO A 288 -12.70 -12.72 45.01
C PRO A 288 -12.84 -14.28 44.97
N LYS A 289 -11.75 -14.92 44.46
CA LYS A 289 -11.17 -16.27 44.72
C LYS A 289 -11.76 -17.45 43.89
N ALA A 290 -11.02 -18.50 43.49
CA ALA A 290 -9.61 -18.93 43.63
C ALA A 290 -9.34 -20.15 42.69
N GLU A 291 -8.05 -20.40 42.37
CA GLU A 291 -7.33 -21.70 42.18
C GLU A 291 -7.87 -22.75 41.14
N THR A 292 -7.14 -23.59 40.40
CA THR A 292 -5.77 -24.15 40.45
C THR A 292 -5.39 -24.75 39.06
N GLN A 293 -4.10 -24.79 38.73
CA GLN A 293 -3.44 -25.72 37.76
C GLN A 293 -3.23 -27.12 38.42
N PRO A 294 -2.69 -28.22 37.81
CA PRO A 294 -1.61 -28.25 36.78
C PRO A 294 -1.54 -29.46 35.78
N GLY A 295 -0.55 -29.42 34.87
CA GLY A 295 0.18 -30.59 34.33
C GLY A 295 0.12 -30.76 32.80
N LYS A 296 1.17 -30.39 32.04
CA LYS A 296 2.42 -31.14 31.63
C LYS A 296 2.23 -32.13 30.46
N GLY A 297 3.04 -31.96 29.41
CA GLY A 297 3.35 -33.00 28.40
C GLY A 297 3.92 -32.45 27.09
N ALA A 298 5.16 -32.81 26.73
CA ALA A 298 5.99 -32.21 25.68
C ALA A 298 6.25 -33.14 24.46
N LYS A 299 6.87 -32.55 23.41
CA LYS A 299 7.55 -33.11 22.21
C LYS A 299 6.64 -33.55 21.04
N GLY A 300 6.96 -33.33 19.76
CA GLY A 300 8.10 -32.69 19.08
C GLY A 300 8.18 -33.18 17.62
N GLY A 301 8.69 -32.33 16.70
CA GLY A 301 9.04 -32.62 15.28
C GLY A 301 7.84 -32.66 14.32
N ASP A 302 7.86 -32.16 13.08
CA ASP A 302 8.93 -31.88 12.13
C ASP A 302 8.45 -30.81 11.12
N ALA A 303 9.36 -29.96 10.67
CA ALA A 303 9.11 -28.84 9.76
C ALA A 303 9.41 -29.27 8.32
N GLY A 304 8.38 -29.68 7.60
CA GLY A 304 8.42 -29.92 6.16
C GLY A 304 8.22 -28.63 5.38
N SER A 305 9.24 -28.22 4.63
CA SER A 305 9.16 -27.21 3.58
C SER A 305 8.13 -27.62 2.51
N SER A 306 7.11 -26.80 2.25
CA SER A 306 6.27 -26.96 1.06
C SER A 306 6.42 -25.77 0.12
N LYS A 307 6.84 -26.14 -1.10
CA LYS A 307 6.99 -25.33 -2.29
C LYS A 307 5.66 -24.64 -2.63
N LEU A 308 5.74 -23.38 -3.05
CA LEU A 308 4.66 -22.68 -3.73
C LEU A 308 4.46 -23.33 -5.11
N SER A 309 3.25 -23.83 -5.38
CA SER A 309 2.81 -24.29 -6.70
C SER A 309 1.99 -23.20 -7.39
N ASP A 310 2.14 -23.10 -8.72
CA ASP A 310 1.59 -22.09 -9.66
C ASP A 310 0.05 -21.94 -9.71
N GLY A 311 -0.71 -22.48 -8.75
CA GLY A 311 -2.18 -22.47 -8.75
C GLY A 311 -2.86 -21.33 -7.99
N ASP A 312 -2.15 -20.61 -7.11
CA ASP A 312 -2.79 -19.68 -6.16
C ASP A 312 -2.86 -18.21 -6.65
N ILE A 313 -2.40 -17.93 -7.88
CA ILE A 313 -2.24 -16.55 -8.38
C ILE A 313 -3.44 -16.11 -9.25
N ASP A 314 -4.18 -17.03 -9.88
CA ASP A 314 -5.33 -16.66 -10.71
C ASP A 314 -6.57 -16.25 -9.89
N ALA A 315 -6.68 -16.65 -8.62
CA ALA A 315 -7.81 -16.29 -7.77
C ALA A 315 -7.83 -14.80 -7.32
N ALA A 316 -6.76 -14.05 -7.55
CA ALA A 316 -6.68 -12.63 -7.16
C ALA A 316 -7.09 -11.66 -8.27
N MET A 317 -7.37 -12.15 -9.50
CA MET A 317 -7.67 -11.33 -10.68
C MET A 317 -9.01 -11.65 -11.36
N SER A 318 -9.77 -12.66 -10.90
CA SER A 318 -10.96 -13.13 -11.64
C SER A 318 -12.18 -13.49 -10.78
N ASN A 319 -12.50 -12.73 -9.72
CA ASN A 319 -13.83 -12.85 -9.10
C ASN A 319 -14.61 -11.54 -9.13
N SER A 320 -15.03 -11.18 -10.35
CA SER A 320 -16.23 -10.38 -10.61
C SER A 320 -17.22 -11.35 -11.25
N THR A 321 -18.48 -11.31 -10.80
CA THR A 321 -19.61 -12.19 -11.16
C THR A 321 -19.61 -13.61 -10.60
N GLU A 322 -20.17 -13.76 -9.39
CA GLU A 322 -21.21 -14.75 -9.07
C GLU A 322 -21.75 -14.42 -7.66
N ARG A 323 -22.96 -13.86 -7.61
CA ARG A 323 -23.82 -13.96 -6.43
C ARG A 323 -25.08 -14.64 -6.89
N ASP A 324 -25.28 -15.83 -6.35
CA ASP A 324 -26.48 -16.63 -6.49
C ASP A 324 -27.70 -15.83 -6.03
N ASP A 325 -28.68 -15.85 -6.92
CA ASP A 325 -30.09 -15.57 -6.72
C ASP A 325 -30.67 -16.66 -5.82
N ASP A 326 -31.12 -16.28 -4.62
CA ASP A 326 -31.87 -17.18 -3.73
C ASP A 326 -33.08 -16.42 -3.16
N GLY A 327 -34.26 -16.85 -3.59
CA GLY A 327 -35.43 -16.97 -2.73
C GLY A 327 -36.51 -15.89 -2.82
N GLN A 328 -37.39 -16.01 -3.82
CA GLN A 328 -38.78 -15.55 -3.68
C GLN A 328 -39.46 -16.22 -2.47
N PRO A 329 -40.24 -15.50 -1.65
CA PRO A 329 -41.20 -16.14 -0.77
C PRO A 329 -42.50 -16.41 -1.53
N GLU A 330 -42.94 -17.68 -1.51
CA GLU A 330 -44.30 -18.06 -1.87
C GLU A 330 -45.32 -17.31 -0.98
N GLY A 331 -46.36 -16.76 -1.61
CA GLY A 331 -47.40 -16.02 -0.89
C GLY A 331 -48.56 -15.55 -1.76
N LYS A 332 -49.42 -16.51 -2.14
CA LYS A 332 -50.76 -16.42 -2.76
C LYS A 332 -50.86 -16.23 -4.27
#